data_AF-A0A961CEC5-F1
#
_entry.id   AF-A0A961CEC5-F1
#
_cell.length_a   1.000
_cell.length_b   1.000
_cell.length_c   1.000
_cell.angle_alpha   90.00
_cell.angle_beta   90.00
_cell.angle_gamma   90.00
#
_symmetry.space_group_name_H-M   'P 1'
#
loop_
_entity.id
_entity.type
_entity.pdbx_description
1 polymer ?
#
loop_
_entity_poly.entity_id
_entity_poly.type
_entity_poly.pdbx_seq_one_letter_code
_entity_poly.pdbx_strand_id
1 'polypeptide(L)'
;FDHDGPSVFADTIDFADEIGIDLTFLNILTPAPGTATFARLWDQGRIVDFDWSHYTGYQAVFEPELLTRAQLEAGLRSAYRDFYARGRRTRRFRRHLRQLSPDMAAVLAAINWSFGREFHDIRVASEPTYAAPQVELERLARTSRADANDAIWLAADQVDGGAGHGHSTPVALGRPRAGSAA
;
A
#
# COMPACT_ATOMS: atom_id res chain seq x y z
N PHE A 1 6.58 3.67 6.60
CA PHE A 1 6.60 3.75 5.13
C PHE A 1 7.43 4.92 4.62
N ASP A 2 7.08 6.19 4.86
CA ASP A 2 7.86 7.30 4.29
C ASP A 2 9.29 7.41 4.84
N HIS A 3 9.49 6.99 6.09
CA HIS A 3 10.80 6.93 6.73
C HIS A 3 11.47 5.56 6.59
N ASP A 4 10.91 4.67 5.78
CA ASP A 4 11.46 3.33 5.61
C ASP A 4 12.61 3.39 4.60
N GLY A 5 13.81 3.01 5.05
CA GLY A 5 14.97 2.85 4.19
C GLY A 5 15.15 1.41 3.69
N PRO A 6 16.22 1.13 2.93
CA PRO A 6 16.47 -0.20 2.38
C PRO A 6 16.57 -1.34 3.41
N SER A 7 16.90 -1.04 4.68
CA SER A 7 17.02 -2.07 5.72
C SER A 7 15.67 -2.65 6.15
N VAL A 8 14.57 -1.90 5.96
CA VAL A 8 13.23 -2.24 6.48
C VAL A 8 12.79 -3.65 6.08
N PHE A 9 13.16 -4.09 4.88
CA PHE A 9 12.79 -5.39 4.35
C PHE A 9 13.41 -6.52 5.17
N ALA A 10 14.73 -6.46 5.39
CA ALA A 10 15.45 -7.45 6.19
C ALA A 10 15.02 -7.40 7.65
N ASP A 11 14.93 -6.18 8.21
CA ASP A 11 14.55 -5.95 9.61
C ASP A 11 13.16 -6.52 9.90
N THR A 12 12.21 -6.36 8.98
CA THR A 12 10.85 -6.92 9.10
C THR A 12 10.86 -8.45 9.08
N ILE A 13 11.67 -9.08 8.23
CA ILE A 13 11.76 -10.54 8.17
C ILE A 13 12.42 -11.11 9.43
N ASP A 14 13.48 -10.48 9.90
CA ASP A 14 14.16 -10.93 11.10
C ASP A 14 13.28 -10.76 12.34
N PHE A 15 12.53 -9.66 12.45
CA PHE A 15 11.52 -9.47 13.50
C PHE A 15 10.41 -10.53 13.43
N ALA A 16 9.88 -10.82 12.23
CA ALA A 16 8.84 -11.83 12.05
C ALA A 16 9.31 -13.22 12.51
N ASP A 17 10.58 -13.55 12.27
CA ASP A 17 11.18 -14.79 12.76
C ASP A 17 11.39 -14.80 14.28
N GLU A 18 11.80 -13.67 14.85
CA GLU A 18 12.03 -13.52 16.29
C GLU A 18 10.75 -13.79 17.09
N ILE A 19 9.64 -13.17 16.70
CA ILE A 19 8.33 -13.38 17.36
C ILE A 19 7.67 -14.70 16.93
N GLY A 20 8.23 -15.34 15.92
CA GLY A 20 7.85 -16.67 15.51
C GLY A 20 6.64 -16.77 14.58
N ILE A 21 6.45 -15.81 13.69
CA ILE A 21 5.41 -15.88 12.66
C ILE A 21 5.62 -17.07 11.72
N ASP A 22 4.54 -17.79 11.43
CA ASP A 22 4.58 -18.96 10.55
C ASP A 22 4.16 -18.68 9.11
N LEU A 23 3.42 -17.59 8.88
CA LEU A 23 2.94 -17.15 7.56
C LEU A 23 2.85 -15.63 7.52
N THR A 24 3.30 -15.02 6.43
CA THR A 24 3.21 -13.57 6.21
C THR A 24 2.68 -13.24 4.83
N PHE A 25 1.91 -12.16 4.78
CA PHE A 25 1.61 -11.41 3.57
C PHE A 25 2.22 -10.02 3.72
N LEU A 26 3.16 -9.72 2.84
CA LEU A 26 3.85 -8.45 2.79
C LEU A 26 3.25 -7.63 1.64
N ASN A 27 3.02 -6.35 1.89
CA ASN A 27 2.46 -5.44 0.91
C ASN A 27 3.21 -4.12 0.91
N ILE A 28 3.29 -3.51 -0.26
CA ILE A 28 3.58 -2.10 -0.44
C ILE A 28 2.30 -1.32 -0.13
N LEU A 29 2.46 -0.19 0.54
CA LEU A 29 1.35 0.71 0.78
C LEU A 29 0.66 1.10 -0.53
N THR A 30 -0.63 0.87 -0.59
CA THR A 30 -1.48 1.35 -1.67
C THR A 30 -2.31 2.53 -1.15
N PRO A 31 -1.97 3.78 -1.52
CA PRO A 31 -2.72 4.94 -1.10
C PRO A 31 -4.07 4.97 -1.82
N ALA A 32 -5.10 4.38 -1.22
CA ALA A 32 -6.44 4.40 -1.79
C ALA A 32 -7.00 5.84 -1.81
N PRO A 33 -7.57 6.32 -2.92
CA PRO A 33 -8.32 7.57 -2.95
C PRO A 33 -9.44 7.55 -1.92
N GLY A 34 -9.74 8.70 -1.31
CA GLY A 34 -10.58 8.70 -0.11
C GLY A 34 -9.79 8.69 1.21
N THR A 35 -8.50 8.33 1.20
CA THR A 35 -7.69 8.28 2.42
C THR A 35 -6.86 9.55 2.63
N ALA A 36 -6.60 9.89 3.90
CA ALA A 36 -5.68 10.97 4.28
C ALA A 36 -4.27 10.79 3.68
N THR A 37 -3.82 9.54 3.57
CA THR A 37 -2.55 9.17 2.93
C THR A 37 -2.52 9.55 1.45
N PHE A 38 -3.57 9.19 0.70
CA PHE A 38 -3.67 9.58 -0.72
C PHE A 38 -3.72 11.09 -0.86
N ALA A 39 -4.56 11.77 -0.07
CA ALA A 39 -4.65 13.22 -0.04
C ALA A 39 -3.26 13.87 0.17
N ARG A 40 -2.51 13.42 1.16
CA ARG A 40 -1.18 13.95 1.46
C ARG A 40 -0.19 13.72 0.31
N LEU A 41 -0.11 12.49 -0.21
CA LEU A 41 0.81 12.16 -1.29
C LEU A 41 0.43 12.85 -2.61
N TRP A 42 -0.87 13.05 -2.85
CA TRP A 42 -1.39 13.82 -3.98
C TRP A 42 -0.96 15.28 -3.92
N ASP A 43 -1.13 15.95 -2.78
CA ASP A 43 -0.69 17.34 -2.59
C ASP A 43 0.84 17.50 -2.73
N GLN A 44 1.59 16.46 -2.37
CA GLN A 44 3.03 16.42 -2.52
C GLN A 44 3.47 16.08 -3.96
N GLY A 45 2.54 15.76 -4.87
CA GLY A 45 2.85 15.33 -6.24
C GLY A 45 3.57 13.98 -6.31
N ARG A 46 3.38 13.12 -5.29
CA ARG A 46 4.11 11.85 -5.12
C ARG A 46 3.32 10.61 -5.56
N ILE A 47 2.03 10.74 -5.89
CA ILE A 47 1.32 9.69 -6.63
C ILE A 47 1.75 9.76 -8.09
N VAL A 48 2.27 8.66 -8.62
CA VAL A 48 2.83 8.61 -9.98
C VAL A 48 2.17 7.58 -10.88
N ASP A 49 1.25 6.79 -10.33
CA ASP A 49 0.46 5.81 -11.06
C ASP A 49 -1.02 5.91 -10.66
N PHE A 50 -1.85 5.92 -11.69
CA PHE A 50 -3.29 6.14 -11.63
C PHE A 50 -4.07 5.01 -12.31
N ASP A 51 -3.35 3.98 -12.75
CA ASP A 51 -3.97 2.74 -13.16
C ASP A 51 -4.39 1.95 -11.93
N TRP A 52 -5.70 1.82 -11.73
CA TRP A 52 -6.24 1.12 -10.58
C TRP A 52 -5.92 -0.37 -10.60
N SER A 53 -5.63 -0.95 -11.76
CA SER A 53 -5.18 -2.34 -11.83
C SER A 53 -3.81 -2.55 -11.15
N HIS A 54 -3.05 -1.48 -10.89
CA HIS A 54 -1.80 -1.52 -10.14
C HIS A 54 -1.96 -1.35 -8.62
N TYR A 55 -3.18 -1.06 -8.12
CA TYR A 55 -3.47 -0.82 -6.70
C TYR A 55 -3.66 -2.16 -5.95
N THR A 56 -2.67 -3.05 -6.05
CA THR A 56 -2.74 -4.46 -5.61
C THR A 56 -1.97 -4.75 -4.33
N GLY A 57 -1.19 -3.80 -3.83
CA GLY A 57 -0.23 -4.01 -2.74
C GLY A 57 1.12 -4.59 -3.18
N TYR A 58 1.32 -4.89 -4.47
CA TYR A 58 2.60 -5.40 -4.97
C TYR A 58 3.35 -4.43 -5.90
N GLN A 59 2.65 -3.43 -6.45
CA GLN A 59 3.21 -2.36 -7.27
C GLN A 59 3.26 -1.06 -6.50
N ALA A 60 4.35 -0.32 -6.68
CA ALA A 60 4.51 1.00 -6.10
C ALA A 60 3.83 2.03 -7.00
N VAL A 61 2.70 2.56 -6.56
CA VAL A 61 1.91 3.59 -7.28
C VAL A 61 2.25 5.02 -6.83
N PHE A 62 3.19 5.15 -5.90
CA PHE A 62 3.68 6.41 -5.36
C PHE A 62 5.20 6.35 -5.13
N GLU A 63 5.84 7.51 -4.98
CA GLU A 63 7.27 7.64 -4.68
C GLU A 63 7.47 7.86 -3.17
N PRO A 64 8.06 6.91 -2.40
CA PRO A 64 8.43 7.11 -1.00
C PRO A 64 9.64 8.07 -0.86
N GLU A 65 9.94 8.57 0.34
CA GLU A 65 10.98 9.62 0.51
C GLU A 65 12.40 9.09 0.40
N LEU A 66 12.64 7.86 0.88
CA LEU A 66 13.98 7.28 1.03
C LEU A 66 14.27 6.11 0.07
N LEU A 67 13.30 5.74 -0.76
CA LEU A 67 13.39 4.62 -1.70
C LEU A 67 12.82 5.03 -3.04
N THR A 68 13.34 4.44 -4.11
CA THR A 68 12.65 4.49 -5.41
C THR A 68 11.55 3.45 -5.47
N ARG A 69 10.56 3.65 -6.33
CA ARG A 69 9.55 2.62 -6.64
C ARG A 69 10.14 1.25 -6.95
N ALA A 70 11.15 1.22 -7.80
CA ALA A 70 11.82 -0.02 -8.19
C ALA A 70 12.52 -0.68 -7.00
N GLN A 71 13.13 0.11 -6.10
CA GLN A 71 13.71 -0.41 -4.86
C GLN A 71 12.63 -0.96 -3.93
N LEU A 72 11.48 -0.30 -3.83
CA LEU A 72 10.36 -0.74 -3.00
C LEU A 72 9.80 -2.09 -3.47
N GLU A 73 9.56 -2.24 -4.78
CA GLU A 73 9.09 -3.49 -5.40
C GLU A 73 10.13 -4.61 -5.33
N ALA A 74 11.40 -4.30 -5.59
CA ALA A 74 12.49 -5.26 -5.46
C ALA A 74 12.69 -5.72 -4.00
N GLY A 75 12.57 -4.79 -3.05
CA GLY A 75 12.64 -5.05 -1.62
C GLY A 75 11.51 -5.96 -1.16
N LEU A 76 10.26 -5.71 -1.59
CA LEU A 76 9.13 -6.59 -1.32
C LEU A 76 9.39 -8.02 -1.82
N ARG A 77 9.86 -8.16 -3.06
CA ARG A 77 10.20 -9.47 -3.64
C ARG A 77 11.31 -10.17 -2.87
N SER A 78 12.34 -9.44 -2.44
CA SER A 78 13.42 -10.01 -1.60
C SER A 78 12.87 -10.47 -0.26
N ALA A 79 12.06 -9.65 0.42
CA ALA A 79 11.49 -9.97 1.72
C ALA A 79 10.67 -11.29 1.69
N TYR A 80 9.84 -11.46 0.65
CA TYR A 80 9.12 -12.72 0.44
C TYR A 80 10.04 -13.92 0.23
N ARG A 81 11.06 -13.78 -0.64
CA ARG A 81 12.05 -14.83 -0.89
C ARG A 81 12.82 -15.19 0.39
N ASP A 82 13.15 -14.19 1.19
CA ASP A 82 13.91 -14.35 2.42
C ASP A 82 13.05 -15.04 3.48
N PHE A 83 11.82 -14.59 3.73
CA PHE A 83 10.90 -15.21 4.69
C PHE A 83 10.62 -16.68 4.36
N TYR A 84 10.35 -17.00 3.08
CA TYR A 84 10.07 -18.36 2.61
C TYR A 84 11.34 -19.12 2.17
N ALA A 85 12.54 -18.65 2.53
CA ALA A 85 13.78 -19.36 2.27
C ALA A 85 13.76 -20.75 2.92
N ARG A 86 14.40 -21.73 2.26
CA ARG A 86 14.43 -23.13 2.71
C ARG A 86 14.93 -23.26 4.16
N GLY A 87 15.98 -22.53 4.53
CA GLY A 87 16.54 -22.56 5.89
C GLY A 87 15.60 -22.03 6.97
N ARG A 88 14.87 -20.93 6.71
CA ARG A 88 13.91 -20.37 7.66
C ARG A 88 12.69 -21.30 7.81
N ARG A 89 12.20 -21.87 6.71
CA ARG A 89 11.10 -22.88 6.73
C ARG A 89 11.48 -24.14 7.52
N THR A 90 12.69 -24.68 7.33
CA THR A 90 13.11 -25.87 8.07
C THR A 90 13.31 -25.58 9.56
N ARG A 91 13.80 -24.39 9.92
CA ARG A 91 13.87 -23.94 11.32
C ARG A 91 12.49 -23.90 11.96
N ARG A 92 11.49 -23.29 11.28
CA ARG A 92 10.09 -23.24 11.75
C ARG A 92 9.49 -24.64 11.90
N PHE A 93 9.69 -25.51 10.92
CA PHE A 93 9.23 -26.90 11.00
C PHE A 93 9.81 -27.64 12.21
N ARG A 94 11.13 -27.53 12.47
CA ARG A 94 11.77 -28.16 13.64
C ARG A 94 11.21 -27.64 14.96
N ARG A 95 10.82 -26.36 15.03
CA ARG A 95 10.14 -25.79 16.19
C ARG A 95 8.74 -26.38 16.35
N HIS A 96 7.96 -26.48 15.28
CA HIS A 96 6.60 -27.07 15.32
C HIS A 96 6.59 -28.51 15.83
N LEU A 97 7.57 -29.32 15.42
CA LEU A 97 7.70 -30.69 15.92
C LEU A 97 7.84 -30.79 17.45
N ARG A 98 8.20 -29.69 18.14
CA ARG A 98 8.32 -29.63 19.60
C ARG A 98 7.12 -28.98 20.29
N GLN A 99 6.29 -28.23 19.57
CA GLN A 99 5.26 -27.35 20.13
C GLN A 99 3.85 -27.74 19.72
N LEU A 100 3.70 -28.42 18.58
CA LEU A 100 2.42 -28.77 17.98
C LEU A 100 2.32 -30.29 17.81
N SER A 101 1.09 -30.76 17.60
CA SER A 101 0.87 -32.14 17.20
C SER A 101 1.46 -32.41 15.79
N PRO A 102 1.88 -33.66 15.50
CA PRO A 102 2.56 -33.97 14.23
C PRO A 102 1.73 -33.65 12.97
N ASP A 103 0.41 -33.83 13.04
CA ASP A 103 -0.54 -33.50 11.99
C ASP A 103 -0.57 -32.00 11.69
N MET A 104 -0.64 -31.15 12.72
CA MET A 104 -0.63 -29.69 12.52
C MET A 104 0.73 -29.20 12.02
N ALA A 105 1.83 -29.78 12.52
CA ALA A 105 3.16 -29.48 12.02
C ALA A 105 3.32 -29.83 10.52
N ALA A 106 2.70 -30.92 10.07
CA ALA A 106 2.68 -31.31 8.66
C ALA A 106 1.84 -30.36 7.80
N VAL A 107 0.68 -29.91 8.30
CA VAL A 107 -0.17 -28.91 7.61
C VAL A 107 0.61 -27.59 7.42
N LEU A 108 1.22 -27.06 8.47
CA LEU A 108 2.00 -25.81 8.38
C LEU A 108 3.23 -25.96 7.46
N ALA A 109 3.87 -27.13 7.45
CA ALA A 109 4.96 -27.43 6.53
C ALA A 109 4.50 -27.45 5.07
N ALA A 110 3.33 -28.03 4.78
CA ALA A 110 2.76 -28.06 3.44
C ALA A 110 2.38 -26.66 2.94
N ILE A 111 1.77 -25.83 3.79
CA ILE A 111 1.46 -24.43 3.45
C ILE A 111 2.73 -23.64 3.20
N ASN A 112 3.72 -23.73 4.10
CA ASN A 112 5.01 -23.06 3.92
C ASN A 112 5.74 -23.54 2.66
N TRP A 113 5.62 -24.82 2.31
CA TRP A 113 6.16 -25.35 1.07
C TRP A 113 5.51 -24.70 -0.16
N SER A 114 4.18 -24.69 -0.19
CA SER A 114 3.37 -24.06 -1.25
C SER A 114 3.75 -22.60 -1.43
N PHE A 115 3.77 -21.84 -0.33
CA PHE A 115 4.04 -20.40 -0.36
C PHE A 115 5.46 -20.10 -0.81
N GLY A 116 6.46 -20.88 -0.40
CA GLY A 116 7.81 -20.69 -0.93
C GLY A 116 8.02 -21.17 -2.37
N ARG A 117 7.03 -21.79 -3.01
CA ARG A 117 7.00 -21.96 -4.48
C ARG A 117 6.34 -20.76 -5.14
N GLU A 118 5.20 -20.35 -4.63
CA GLU A 118 4.41 -19.21 -5.13
C GLU A 118 5.19 -17.89 -5.07
N PHE A 119 5.75 -17.58 -3.89
CA PHE A 119 6.44 -16.31 -3.65
C PHE A 119 7.93 -16.31 -4.06
N HIS A 120 8.44 -17.40 -4.64
CA HIS A 120 9.80 -17.43 -5.17
C HIS A 120 9.95 -16.55 -6.41
N ASP A 121 8.90 -16.46 -7.24
CA ASP A 121 8.88 -15.65 -8.46
C ASP A 121 7.54 -14.92 -8.55
N ILE A 122 7.33 -13.98 -7.62
CA ILE A 122 6.13 -13.13 -7.63
C ILE A 122 6.14 -12.31 -8.92
N ARG A 123 5.19 -12.63 -9.80
CA ARG A 123 4.89 -11.89 -11.01
C ARG A 123 3.61 -11.13 -10.79
N VAL A 124 3.72 -9.81 -10.79
CA VAL A 124 2.55 -8.94 -10.83
C VAL A 124 2.16 -8.79 -12.29
N ALA A 125 0.88 -8.95 -12.60
CA ALA A 125 0.37 -8.74 -13.95
C ALA A 125 0.71 -7.30 -14.40
N SER A 126 1.16 -7.16 -15.63
CA SER A 126 1.70 -5.89 -16.16
C SER A 126 0.72 -5.14 -17.05
N GLU A 127 -0.46 -5.70 -17.34
CA GLU A 127 -1.38 -5.10 -18.31
C GLU A 127 -2.49 -4.29 -17.62
N PRO A 128 -2.55 -2.96 -17.91
CA PRO A 128 -3.65 -2.08 -17.57
C PRO A 128 -5.01 -2.69 -17.91
N THR A 129 -5.87 -2.84 -16.91
CA THR A 129 -7.28 -3.16 -17.17
C THR A 129 -8.16 -1.91 -17.09
N TYR A 130 -7.73 -0.88 -16.32
CA TYR A 130 -8.51 0.34 -16.11
C TYR A 130 -7.67 1.50 -15.53
N ALA A 131 -7.57 2.61 -16.28
CA ALA A 131 -6.93 3.85 -15.83
C ALA A 131 -7.96 4.92 -15.45
N ALA A 132 -7.82 5.52 -14.25
CA ALA A 132 -8.72 6.58 -13.81
C ALA A 132 -8.54 7.86 -14.63
N PRO A 133 -9.62 8.55 -15.00
CA PRO A 133 -9.56 9.95 -15.39
C PRO A 133 -9.05 10.84 -14.23
N GLN A 134 -8.15 11.78 -14.53
CA GLN A 134 -7.58 12.71 -13.54
C GLN A 134 -8.64 13.54 -12.79
N VAL A 135 -9.70 13.95 -13.50
CA VAL A 135 -10.82 14.69 -12.89
C VAL A 135 -11.53 13.88 -11.80
N GLU A 136 -11.59 12.56 -11.95
CA GLU A 136 -12.20 11.67 -10.96
C GLU A 136 -11.31 11.54 -9.72
N LEU A 137 -9.99 11.52 -9.91
CA LEU A 137 -9.03 11.50 -8.81
C LEU A 137 -9.03 12.80 -8.01
N GLU A 138 -9.11 13.96 -8.67
CA GLU A 138 -9.26 15.26 -8.00
C GLU A 138 -10.56 15.33 -7.19
N ARG A 139 -11.65 14.78 -7.74
CA ARG A 139 -12.93 14.66 -7.05
C ARG A 139 -12.83 13.78 -5.81
N LEU A 140 -12.20 12.60 -5.94
CA LEU A 140 -11.96 11.67 -4.84
C LEU A 140 -11.01 12.26 -3.77
N ALA A 141 -10.00 13.02 -4.17
CA ALA A 141 -9.11 13.74 -3.26
C ALA A 141 -9.88 14.80 -2.47
N ARG A 142 -10.83 15.51 -3.09
CA ARG A 142 -11.67 16.49 -2.41
C ARG A 142 -12.66 15.83 -1.44
N THR A 143 -13.37 14.79 -1.87
CA THR A 143 -14.33 14.07 -1.00
C THR A 143 -13.62 13.40 0.17
N SER A 144 -12.38 12.91 -0.02
CA SER A 144 -11.56 12.33 1.07
C SER A 144 -11.25 13.26 2.24
N ARG A 145 -11.30 14.58 1.99
CA ARG A 145 -10.96 15.63 2.96
C ARG A 145 -12.17 16.31 3.56
N ALA A 146 -13.36 16.05 3.02
CA ALA A 146 -14.59 16.60 3.54
C ALA A 146 -14.95 15.90 4.85
N ASP A 147 -15.49 16.62 5.82
CA ASP A 147 -16.11 15.99 6.98
C ASP A 147 -17.17 14.99 6.51
N ALA A 148 -17.40 13.91 7.27
CA ALA A 148 -18.22 12.78 6.80
C ALA A 148 -19.62 13.20 6.28
N ASN A 149 -20.20 14.27 6.83
CA ASN A 149 -21.45 14.85 6.35
C ASN A 149 -21.30 15.59 5.01
N ASP A 150 -20.22 16.32 4.81
CA ASP A 150 -19.96 17.10 3.60
C ASP A 150 -19.52 16.21 2.44
N ALA A 151 -18.89 15.06 2.72
CA ALA A 151 -18.47 14.09 1.72
C ALA A 151 -19.65 13.52 0.92
N ILE A 152 -20.80 13.30 1.57
CA ILE A 152 -22.03 12.81 0.91
C ILE A 152 -22.56 13.84 -0.09
N TRP A 153 -22.60 15.11 0.29
CA TRP A 153 -23.09 16.18 -0.58
C TRP A 153 -22.13 16.51 -1.71
N LEU A 154 -20.81 16.52 -1.44
CA LEU A 154 -19.79 16.64 -2.48
C LEU A 154 -19.83 15.48 -3.48
N ALA A 155 -20.13 14.27 -3.04
CA ALA A 155 -20.31 13.13 -3.92
C ALA A 155 -21.60 13.27 -4.76
N ALA A 156 -22.70 13.72 -4.16
CA ALA A 156 -23.96 13.96 -4.88
C ALA A 156 -23.81 15.02 -5.99
N ASP A 157 -23.19 16.16 -5.68
CA ASP A 157 -22.93 17.25 -6.64
C ASP A 157 -22.04 16.80 -7.83
N GLN A 158 -21.22 15.76 -7.64
CA GLN A 158 -20.35 15.21 -8.67
C GLN A 158 -21.06 14.28 -9.65
N VAL A 159 -22.19 13.68 -9.26
CA VAL A 159 -23.01 12.78 -10.09
C VAL A 159 -23.98 13.58 -10.95
N ASP A 160 -24.53 14.69 -10.43
CA ASP A 160 -25.58 15.47 -11.10
C ASP A 160 -25.07 16.57 -12.07
N GLY A 161 -23.77 16.61 -12.37
CA GLY A 161 -23.27 17.42 -13.48
C GLY A 161 -23.42 18.93 -13.33
N GLY A 162 -23.36 19.47 -12.10
CA GLY A 162 -23.31 20.92 -11.88
C GLY A 162 -24.65 21.65 -11.89
N ALA A 163 -25.77 20.96 -11.66
CA ALA A 163 -27.03 21.62 -11.32
C ALA A 163 -27.05 21.98 -9.83
N GLY A 164 -26.48 23.13 -9.50
CA GLY A 164 -26.33 23.61 -8.12
C GLY A 164 -27.63 23.60 -7.32
N HIS A 165 -27.54 23.14 -6.08
CA HIS A 165 -28.50 23.45 -5.03
C HIS A 165 -27.79 24.36 -4.03
N GLY A 166 -28.15 25.64 -4.09
CA GLY A 166 -27.49 26.68 -3.34
C GLY A 166 -27.74 26.56 -1.85
N HIS A 167 -26.67 26.36 -1.08
CA HIS A 167 -26.48 27.06 0.18
C HIS A 167 -24.98 27.33 0.36
N SER A 168 -24.64 28.60 0.17
CA SER A 168 -23.28 29.13 0.16
C SER A 168 -22.68 29.14 1.57
N THR A 169 -21.62 28.36 1.78
CA THR A 169 -20.52 28.83 2.66
C THR A 169 -19.20 28.53 1.95
N PRO A 170 -18.48 29.54 1.42
CA PRO A 170 -17.21 29.29 0.77
C PRO A 170 -16.14 29.01 1.84
N VAL A 171 -15.59 27.79 1.85
CA VAL A 171 -14.33 27.52 2.55
C VAL A 171 -13.21 28.20 1.76
N ALA A 172 -12.73 29.33 2.27
CA ALA A 172 -11.63 30.08 1.69
C ALA A 172 -10.31 29.30 1.86
N LEU A 173 -9.82 28.69 0.78
CA LEU A 173 -8.43 28.23 0.69
C LEU A 173 -7.53 29.47 0.53
N GLY A 174 -6.94 29.92 1.63
CA GLY A 174 -5.98 31.03 1.63
C GLY A 174 -4.73 30.66 0.83
N ARG A 175 -4.42 31.44 -0.21
CA ARG A 175 -3.11 31.37 -0.90
C ARG A 175 -1.99 31.78 0.06
N PRO A 176 -0.80 31.14 0.02
CA PRO A 176 0.34 31.59 0.79
C PRO A 176 0.77 32.99 0.33
N ARG A 177 0.91 33.93 1.28
CA ARG A 177 1.48 35.26 1.02
C ARG A 177 2.95 35.10 0.63
N ALA A 178 3.32 35.60 -0.54
CA ALA A 178 4.69 35.87 -0.89
C ALA A 178 5.24 36.96 0.05
N GLY A 179 6.20 36.61 0.90
CA GLY A 179 6.98 37.56 1.69
C GLY A 179 8.07 38.17 0.82
N SER A 180 7.88 39.44 0.43
CA SER A 180 8.92 40.30 -0.11
C SER A 180 9.78 40.86 1.02
N ALA A 181 11.07 41.03 0.71
CA ALA A 181 12.13 41.61 1.50
C ALA A 181 11.78 42.96 2.15
N ALA A 182 12.34 43.17 3.34
CA ALA A 182 12.94 44.42 3.82
C ALA A 182 14.06 44.06 4.81
#